data_AF-A0AAV9Z400-F1
#
_entry.id   AF-A0AAV9Z400-F1
#
_cell.length_a   1.000
_cell.length_b   1.000
_cell.length_c   1.000
_cell.angle_alpha   90.00
_cell.angle_beta   90.00
_cell.angle_gamma   90.00
#
_symmetry.space_group_name_H-M   'P 1'
#
loop_
_entity.id
_entity.type
_entity.pdbx_description
1 polymer ?
#
loop_
_entity_poly.entity_id
_entity_poly.type
_entity_poly.pdbx_seq_one_letter_code
_entity_poly.pdbx_strand_id
1 'polypeptide(L)'
;MVNRHISSDLKERALALWEAGWSREDICYAFHVSPRSLYRWRSIFEEFGKVTKPPSPFRGRERIIGLGVLNAAKEVYFHDSSVMLHLAIHYDIAISISALQATLARAGLTRKVLQTIAVERDEAQRTECRGCILDPTSFSGTGMEFLAVDESSKDERTLARHHGRAPVGQPAIYPHQFVRDDRYTLTAAMRSTQGYIATRIVEGSMDAYQFFDFIVEDVVRKHSLYSSCPR
;
A
#
# COMPACT_ATOMS: atom_id res chain seq x y z
N MET A 1 -29.77 31.77 -28.93
CA MET A 1 -28.35 31.52 -29.27
C MET A 1 -27.81 30.48 -28.31
N VAL A 2 -27.41 29.32 -28.83
CA VAL A 2 -26.81 28.22 -28.05
C VAL A 2 -25.44 28.65 -27.53
N ASN A 3 -25.06 28.21 -26.33
CA ASN A 3 -23.77 28.52 -25.72
C ASN A 3 -22.64 27.94 -26.60
N ARG A 4 -22.02 28.78 -27.43
CA ARG A 4 -20.89 28.39 -28.28
C ARG A 4 -19.58 28.72 -27.57
N HIS A 5 -18.66 27.75 -27.56
CA HIS A 5 -17.32 27.98 -27.05
C HIS A 5 -16.54 28.87 -28.02
N ILE A 6 -16.21 30.08 -27.59
CA ILE A 6 -15.40 31.04 -28.34
C ILE A 6 -13.97 30.99 -27.79
N SER A 7 -12.98 30.78 -28.67
CA SER A 7 -11.56 30.71 -28.31
C SER A 7 -11.07 32.01 -27.68
N SER A 8 -9.97 31.96 -26.91
CA SER A 8 -9.31 33.14 -26.33
C SER A 8 -8.92 34.15 -27.40
N ASP A 9 -8.32 33.67 -28.48
CA ASP A 9 -7.67 34.50 -29.50
C ASP A 9 -8.68 35.36 -30.27
N LEU A 10 -9.88 34.82 -30.50
CA LEU A 10 -10.98 35.57 -31.12
C LEU A 10 -11.47 36.71 -30.21
N LYS A 11 -11.44 36.51 -28.90
CA LYS A 11 -11.84 37.56 -27.95
C LYS A 11 -10.79 38.65 -27.84
N GLU A 12 -9.52 38.27 -27.83
CA GLU A 12 -8.38 39.20 -27.85
C GLU A 12 -8.40 40.07 -29.11
N ARG A 13 -8.61 39.46 -30.30
CA ARG A 13 -8.74 40.21 -31.55
C ARG A 13 -9.96 41.13 -31.58
N ALA A 14 -11.10 40.69 -31.04
CA ALA A 14 -12.30 41.53 -30.96
C ALA A 14 -12.09 42.75 -30.06
N LEU A 15 -11.35 42.59 -28.95
CA LEU A 15 -10.99 43.70 -28.06
C LEU A 15 -9.95 44.63 -28.70
N ALA A 16 -8.94 44.09 -29.39
CA ALA A 16 -7.94 44.89 -30.10
C ALA A 16 -8.56 45.76 -31.22
N LEU A 17 -9.55 45.22 -31.95
CA LEU A 17 -10.29 46.00 -32.96
C LEU A 17 -11.16 47.10 -32.33
N TRP A 18 -11.69 46.84 -31.12
CA TRP A 18 -12.40 47.87 -30.37
C TRP A 18 -11.45 48.98 -29.92
N GLU A 19 -10.26 48.64 -29.42
CA GLU A 19 -9.23 49.63 -29.06
C GLU A 19 -8.74 50.44 -30.27
N ALA A 20 -8.67 49.81 -31.44
CA ALA A 20 -8.35 50.48 -32.71
C ALA A 20 -9.48 51.40 -33.24
N GLY A 21 -10.61 51.50 -32.54
CA GLY A 21 -11.69 52.44 -32.86
C GLY A 21 -12.76 51.93 -33.83
N TRP A 22 -12.82 50.63 -34.12
CA TRP A 22 -13.85 50.06 -34.99
C TRP A 22 -15.25 50.12 -34.36
N SER A 23 -16.29 50.19 -35.21
CA SER A 23 -17.67 50.20 -34.74
C SER A 23 -18.05 48.86 -34.11
N ARG A 24 -18.87 48.93 -33.07
CA ARG A 24 -19.27 47.74 -32.30
C ARG A 24 -20.20 46.85 -33.11
N GLU A 25 -21.03 47.44 -33.96
CA GLU A 25 -21.89 46.69 -34.89
C GLU A 25 -21.04 45.86 -35.87
N ASP A 26 -19.98 46.45 -36.43
CA ASP A 26 -19.11 45.76 -37.40
C ASP A 26 -18.33 44.61 -36.74
N ILE A 27 -17.82 44.82 -35.52
CA ILE A 27 -17.15 43.76 -34.76
C ILE A 27 -18.14 42.63 -34.42
N CYS A 28 -19.36 42.97 -33.99
CA CYS A 28 -20.38 41.97 -33.68
C CYS A 28 -20.80 41.17 -34.93
N TYR A 29 -20.90 41.85 -36.09
CA TYR A 29 -21.19 41.23 -37.37
C TYR A 29 -20.05 40.30 -37.81
N ALA A 30 -18.80 40.77 -37.81
CA ALA A 30 -17.63 40.03 -38.28
C ALA A 30 -17.32 38.78 -37.44
N PHE A 31 -17.47 38.85 -36.12
CA PHE A 31 -17.20 37.72 -35.22
C PHE A 31 -18.45 36.89 -34.91
N HIS A 32 -19.62 37.28 -35.44
CA HIS A 32 -20.92 36.67 -35.13
C HIS A 32 -21.21 36.55 -33.62
N VAL A 33 -20.91 37.62 -32.88
CA VAL A 33 -21.06 37.67 -31.42
C VAL A 33 -22.06 38.72 -30.99
N SER A 34 -22.70 38.49 -29.85
CA SER A 34 -23.62 39.48 -29.28
C SER A 34 -22.86 40.67 -28.67
N PRO A 35 -23.41 41.89 -28.71
CA PRO A 35 -22.83 43.04 -28.02
C PRO A 35 -22.60 42.78 -26.53
N ARG A 36 -23.51 42.04 -25.86
CA ARG A 36 -23.36 41.67 -24.45
C ARG A 36 -22.11 40.84 -24.16
N SER A 37 -21.72 39.96 -25.09
CA SER A 37 -20.48 39.18 -24.96
C SER A 37 -19.25 40.07 -25.02
N LEU A 38 -19.25 41.04 -25.94
CA LEU A 38 -18.18 42.03 -26.13
C LEU A 38 -17.98 42.86 -24.84
N TYR A 39 -19.05 43.40 -24.28
CA TYR A 39 -19.02 44.13 -23.00
C TYR A 39 -18.51 43.27 -21.85
N ARG A 40 -18.96 42.00 -21.78
CA ARG A 40 -18.51 41.06 -20.75
C ARG A 40 -17.01 40.76 -20.87
N TRP A 41 -16.47 40.62 -22.08
CA TRP A 41 -15.04 40.39 -22.28
C TRP A 41 -14.21 41.60 -21.89
N ARG A 42 -14.68 42.80 -22.22
CA ARG A 42 -14.03 44.06 -21.80
C ARG A 42 -14.00 44.20 -20.27
N SER A 43 -15.12 43.95 -19.59
CA SER A 43 -15.18 43.96 -18.13
C SER A 43 -14.23 42.94 -17.50
N ILE A 44 -14.12 41.73 -18.07
CA ILE A 44 -13.17 40.71 -17.59
C ILE A 44 -11.71 41.13 -17.84
N PHE A 45 -11.43 41.76 -18.98
CA PHE A 45 -10.10 42.27 -19.31
C PHE A 45 -9.68 43.42 -18.40
N GLU A 46 -10.58 44.36 -18.10
CA GLU A 46 -10.35 45.47 -17.17
C GLU A 46 -10.14 44.97 -15.72
N GLU A 47 -10.86 43.91 -15.29
CA GLU A 47 -10.75 43.38 -13.93
C GLU A 47 -9.53 42.45 -13.72
N PHE A 48 -9.20 41.59 -14.70
CA PHE A 48 -8.21 40.53 -14.53
C PHE A 48 -6.99 40.63 -15.46
N GLY A 49 -6.94 41.59 -16.38
CA GLY A 49 -5.89 41.71 -17.39
C GLY A 49 -5.82 40.55 -18.39
N LYS A 50 -6.80 39.66 -18.39
CA LYS A 50 -6.92 38.50 -19.29
C LYS A 50 -8.34 38.42 -19.80
N VAL A 51 -8.50 37.94 -21.04
CA VAL A 51 -9.83 37.85 -21.68
C VAL A 51 -10.65 36.66 -21.18
N THR A 52 -10.01 35.72 -20.48
CA THR A 52 -10.66 34.60 -19.79
C THR A 52 -10.64 34.83 -18.28
N LYS A 53 -11.81 34.73 -17.64
CA LYS A 53 -11.92 34.79 -16.18
C LYS A 53 -11.09 33.66 -15.57
N PRO A 54 -10.18 33.93 -14.60
CA PRO A 54 -9.47 32.88 -13.88
C PRO A 54 -10.49 31.96 -13.18
N PRO A 55 -10.19 30.65 -13.08
CA PRO A 55 -11.09 29.73 -12.42
C PRO A 55 -11.31 30.16 -10.96
N SER A 56 -12.57 30.12 -10.52
CA SER A 56 -12.89 30.37 -9.11
C SER A 56 -12.14 29.38 -8.21
N PRO A 57 -11.63 29.80 -7.04
CA PRO A 57 -10.92 28.92 -6.11
C PRO A 57 -11.82 27.78 -5.63
N PHE A 58 -13.12 28.05 -5.50
CA PHE A 58 -14.14 27.05 -5.21
C PHE A 58 -14.79 26.62 -6.54
N ARG A 59 -14.37 25.46 -7.05
CA ARG A 59 -14.95 24.86 -8.25
C ARG A 59 -15.23 23.39 -7.99
N GLY A 60 -16.46 22.96 -8.27
CA GLY A 60 -16.91 21.58 -8.15
C GLY A 60 -17.81 21.31 -6.94
N ARG A 61 -18.23 20.05 -6.82
CA ARG A 61 -19.07 19.56 -5.72
C ARG A 61 -18.26 19.53 -4.42
N GLU A 62 -18.88 19.97 -3.33
CA GLU A 62 -18.32 19.85 -1.98
C GLU A 62 -18.00 18.40 -1.66
N ARG A 63 -16.91 18.18 -0.94
CA ARG A 63 -16.45 16.83 -0.63
C ARG A 63 -17.20 16.28 0.57
N ILE A 64 -17.52 14.99 0.49
CA ILE A 64 -18.19 14.23 1.56
C ILE A 64 -17.29 14.13 2.81
N ILE A 65 -15.97 14.20 2.65
CA ILE A 65 -15.01 14.00 3.74
C ILE A 65 -14.21 15.28 3.98
N GLY A 66 -14.40 15.86 5.16
CA GLY A 66 -13.58 16.97 5.67
C GLY A 66 -12.18 16.49 6.09
N LEU A 67 -11.25 17.43 6.25
CA LEU A 67 -9.85 17.12 6.60
C LEU A 67 -9.71 16.39 7.96
N GLY A 68 -10.58 16.70 8.94
CA GLY A 68 -10.58 16.04 10.25
C GLY A 68 -10.95 14.56 10.18
N VAL A 69 -12.01 14.21 9.45
CA VAL A 69 -12.43 12.82 9.22
C VAL A 69 -11.37 12.03 8.44
N LEU A 70 -10.64 12.70 7.54
CA LEU A 70 -9.56 12.10 6.79
C LEU A 70 -8.38 11.70 7.69
N ASN A 71 -8.05 12.48 8.73
CA ASN A 71 -7.01 12.11 9.69
C ASN A 71 -7.45 10.94 10.58
N ALA A 72 -8.69 10.95 11.07
CA ALA A 72 -9.24 9.82 11.82
C ALA A 72 -9.25 8.52 10.99
N ALA A 73 -9.62 8.61 9.71
CA ALA A 73 -9.57 7.49 8.79
C ALA A 73 -8.16 6.93 8.58
N LYS A 74 -7.11 7.76 8.69
CA LYS A 74 -5.72 7.29 8.62
C LYS A 74 -5.35 6.46 9.84
N GLU A 75 -5.69 6.92 11.05
CA GLU A 75 -5.39 6.20 12.29
C GLU A 75 -6.08 4.83 12.32
N VAL A 76 -7.36 4.79 11.96
CA VAL A 76 -8.14 3.55 11.89
C VAL A 76 -7.57 2.60 10.85
N TYR A 77 -7.05 3.10 9.72
CA TYR A 77 -6.41 2.27 8.69
C TYR A 77 -5.15 1.54 9.17
N PHE A 78 -4.43 2.12 10.12
CA PHE A 78 -3.26 1.48 10.73
C PHE A 78 -3.66 0.32 11.64
N HIS A 79 -4.75 0.47 12.40
CA HIS A 79 -5.16 -0.49 13.43
C HIS A 79 -6.10 -1.59 12.92
N ASP A 80 -7.02 -1.27 12.00
CA ASP A 80 -8.07 -2.19 11.58
C ASP A 80 -8.22 -2.28 10.05
N SER A 81 -8.59 -3.49 9.60
CA SER A 81 -8.88 -3.83 8.21
C SER A 81 -10.16 -3.17 7.70
N SER A 82 -11.09 -2.80 8.59
CA SER A 82 -12.46 -2.41 8.23
C SER A 82 -12.72 -0.90 8.26
N VAL A 83 -11.83 -0.08 7.72
CA VAL A 83 -11.96 1.41 7.72
C VAL A 83 -13.29 1.91 7.17
N MET A 84 -13.88 1.20 6.20
CA MET A 84 -15.22 1.51 5.68
C MET A 84 -16.32 1.34 6.73
N LEU A 85 -16.26 0.26 7.50
CA LEU A 85 -17.22 -0.04 8.55
C LEU A 85 -17.09 0.97 9.70
N HIS A 86 -15.85 1.32 10.06
CA HIS A 86 -15.59 2.34 11.06
C HIS A 86 -16.10 3.73 10.64
N LEU A 87 -15.88 4.14 9.38
CA LEU A 87 -16.39 5.41 8.84
C LEU A 87 -17.93 5.46 8.82
N ALA A 88 -18.57 4.33 8.51
CA ALA A 88 -20.02 4.22 8.52
C ALA A 88 -20.59 4.28 9.95
N ILE A 89 -19.98 3.58 10.91
CA ILE A 89 -20.49 3.49 12.29
C ILE A 89 -20.22 4.78 13.08
N HIS A 90 -19.01 5.32 13.02
CA HIS A 90 -18.60 6.42 13.91
C HIS A 90 -18.87 7.81 13.34
N TYR A 91 -18.92 7.94 12.02
CA TYR A 91 -19.10 9.23 11.37
C TYR A 91 -20.38 9.32 10.54
N ASP A 92 -21.17 8.23 10.44
CA ASP A 92 -22.37 8.12 9.60
C ASP A 92 -22.10 8.49 8.12
N ILE A 93 -20.88 8.17 7.66
CA ILE A 93 -20.44 8.52 6.32
C ILE A 93 -20.37 7.24 5.47
N ALA A 94 -21.36 7.06 4.60
CA ALA A 94 -21.37 6.02 3.58
C ALA A 94 -20.51 6.44 2.37
N ILE A 95 -19.34 5.82 2.21
CA ILE A 95 -18.40 6.09 1.10
C ILE A 95 -18.21 4.82 0.26
N SER A 96 -18.21 4.97 -1.06
CA SER A 96 -17.83 3.88 -1.97
C SER A 96 -16.33 3.56 -1.88
N ILE A 97 -15.95 2.30 -2.13
CA ILE A 97 -14.54 1.86 -2.10
C ILE A 97 -13.64 2.77 -2.95
N SER A 98 -14.08 3.14 -4.15
CA SER A 98 -13.33 4.02 -5.06
C SER A 98 -13.13 5.42 -4.49
N ALA A 99 -14.15 5.99 -3.84
CA ALA A 99 -14.06 7.30 -3.21
C ALA A 99 -13.13 7.28 -2.00
N LEU A 100 -13.14 6.21 -1.19
CA LEU A 100 -12.19 6.02 -0.10
C LEU A 100 -10.75 5.93 -0.63
N GLN A 101 -10.52 5.13 -1.67
CA GLN A 101 -9.20 4.97 -2.28
C GLN A 101 -8.65 6.28 -2.86
N ALA A 102 -9.50 7.07 -3.53
CA ALA A 102 -9.13 8.38 -4.04
C ALA A 102 -8.81 9.37 -2.90
N THR A 103 -9.58 9.30 -1.81
CA THR A 103 -9.36 10.12 -0.60
C THR A 103 -8.02 9.80 0.05
N LEU A 104 -7.71 8.51 0.25
CA LEU A 104 -6.44 8.05 0.81
C LEU A 104 -5.25 8.39 -0.12
N ALA A 105 -5.40 8.25 -1.43
CA ALA A 105 -4.36 8.62 -2.38
C ALA A 105 -4.03 10.12 -2.33
N ARG A 106 -5.07 10.98 -2.31
CA ARG A 106 -4.91 12.43 -2.14
C ARG A 106 -4.29 12.82 -0.79
N ALA A 107 -4.50 11.98 0.23
CA ALA A 107 -3.89 12.16 1.54
C ALA A 107 -2.39 11.83 1.60
N GLY A 108 -1.79 11.44 0.46
CA GLY A 108 -0.38 11.05 0.36
C GLY A 108 -0.12 9.57 0.65
N LEU A 109 -1.16 8.75 0.81
CA LEU A 109 -1.01 7.33 1.11
C LEU A 109 -1.01 6.50 -0.17
N THR A 110 0.12 5.86 -0.44
CA THR A 110 0.34 5.01 -1.61
C THR A 110 0.12 3.54 -1.25
N ARG A 111 -0.37 2.74 -2.22
CA ARG A 111 -0.54 1.29 -2.05
C ARG A 111 0.83 0.61 -2.02
N LYS A 112 1.09 -0.19 -0.98
CA LYS A 112 2.35 -0.91 -0.79
C LYS A 112 2.08 -2.35 -0.35
N VAL A 113 3.05 -3.22 -0.60
CA VAL A 113 3.04 -4.57 -0.02
C VAL A 113 3.29 -4.44 1.48
N LEU A 114 2.49 -5.15 2.28
CA LEU A 114 2.64 -5.12 3.73
C LEU A 114 3.81 -5.97 4.17
N GLN A 115 4.65 -5.39 5.02
CA GLN A 115 5.65 -6.14 5.76
C GLN A 115 5.03 -6.56 7.09
N THR A 116 4.68 -7.85 7.18
CA THR A 116 4.16 -8.43 8.42
C THR A 116 5.33 -8.67 9.37
N ILE A 117 5.25 -8.04 10.54
CA ILE A 117 6.19 -8.26 11.63
C ILE A 117 5.45 -9.07 12.68
N ALA A 118 6.03 -10.21 13.07
CA ALA A 118 5.50 -10.99 14.18
C ALA A 118 5.69 -10.19 15.48
N VAL A 119 4.60 -10.03 16.23
CA VAL A 119 4.58 -9.23 17.47
C VAL A 119 5.53 -9.79 18.54
N GLU A 120 5.79 -11.10 18.51
CA GLU A 120 6.67 -11.81 19.44
C GLU A 120 8.18 -11.60 19.19
N ARG A 121 8.57 -10.79 18.19
CA ARG A 121 9.99 -10.61 17.84
C ARG A 121 10.74 -9.77 18.88
N ASP A 122 11.84 -10.32 19.39
CA ASP A 122 12.84 -9.63 20.20
C ASP A 122 14.11 -9.35 19.37
N GLU A 123 14.46 -8.08 19.18
CA GLU A 123 15.65 -7.67 18.42
C GLU A 123 16.96 -7.93 19.17
N ALA A 124 16.94 -7.92 20.51
CA ALA A 124 18.13 -8.14 21.32
C ALA A 124 18.61 -9.59 21.16
N GLN A 125 17.71 -10.57 21.29
CA GLN A 125 18.02 -11.99 21.14
C GLN A 125 18.54 -12.35 19.74
N ARG A 126 18.04 -11.67 18.68
CA ARG A 126 18.56 -11.89 17.31
C ARG A 126 19.98 -11.39 17.15
N THR A 127 20.30 -10.27 17.79
CA THR A 127 21.64 -9.67 17.70
C THR A 127 22.66 -10.56 18.41
N GLU A 128 22.30 -11.10 19.57
CA GLU A 128 23.10 -12.09 20.30
C GLU A 128 23.30 -13.37 19.49
N CYS A 129 22.21 -13.95 18.96
CA CYS A 129 22.28 -15.16 18.13
C CYS A 129 23.18 -14.97 16.89
N ARG A 130 23.09 -13.81 16.22
CA ARG A 130 24.00 -13.46 15.11
C ARG A 130 25.46 -13.35 15.56
N GLY A 131 25.70 -12.79 16.74
CA GLY A 131 27.03 -12.72 17.35
C GLY A 131 27.64 -14.10 17.55
N CYS A 132 26.86 -15.06 18.08
CA CYS A 132 27.30 -16.44 18.29
C CYS A 132 27.65 -17.17 16.97
N ILE A 133 26.88 -16.94 15.90
CA ILE A 133 27.12 -17.58 14.59
C ILE A 133 28.38 -17.01 13.90
N LEU A 134 28.67 -15.73 14.11
CA LEU A 134 29.80 -15.04 13.48
C LEU A 134 31.10 -15.15 14.27
N ASP A 135 31.07 -15.67 15.50
CA ASP A 135 32.23 -15.85 16.35
C ASP A 135 33.14 -16.99 15.82
N PRO A 136 34.36 -16.67 15.34
CA PRO A 136 35.28 -17.66 14.79
C PRO A 136 35.85 -18.63 15.83
N THR A 137 35.71 -18.32 17.13
CA THR A 137 36.18 -19.20 18.21
C THR A 137 35.19 -20.32 18.53
N SER A 138 33.90 -20.08 18.25
CA SER A 138 32.81 -21.03 18.46
C SER A 138 32.49 -21.86 17.22
N PHE A 139 32.86 -21.38 16.01
CA PHE A 139 32.53 -22.04 14.76
C PHE A 139 33.67 -21.99 13.72
N SER A 140 34.19 -23.16 13.34
CA SER A 140 35.29 -23.30 12.36
C SER A 140 34.88 -24.04 11.07
N GLY A 141 33.58 -24.25 10.85
CA GLY A 141 33.04 -25.03 9.72
C GLY A 141 32.84 -24.23 8.43
N THR A 142 32.88 -24.92 7.28
CA THR A 142 32.54 -24.35 5.95
C THR A 142 31.01 -24.19 5.75
N GLY A 143 30.20 -24.64 6.70
CA GLY A 143 28.73 -24.62 6.64
C GLY A 143 28.08 -25.86 5.99
N MET A 144 28.89 -26.77 5.44
CA MET A 144 28.43 -28.03 4.81
C MET A 144 27.96 -29.09 5.82
N GLU A 145 28.29 -28.89 7.09
CA GLU A 145 27.93 -29.73 8.23
C GLU A 145 26.59 -29.34 8.87
N PHE A 146 26.01 -28.20 8.47
CA PHE A 146 24.75 -27.75 9.04
C PHE A 146 23.60 -28.66 8.60
N LEU A 147 22.93 -29.17 9.62
CA LEU A 147 21.63 -29.79 9.54
C LEU A 147 20.63 -28.83 10.19
N ALA A 148 19.82 -28.19 9.35
CA ALA A 148 18.76 -27.30 9.79
C ALA A 148 17.49 -28.12 9.97
N VAL A 149 16.90 -28.07 11.16
CA VAL A 149 15.57 -28.62 11.42
C VAL A 149 14.65 -27.45 11.69
N ASP A 150 13.52 -27.42 10.99
CA ASP A 150 12.51 -26.38 11.19
C ASP A 150 11.10 -26.98 11.16
N GLU A 151 10.20 -26.30 11.87
CA GLU A 151 8.78 -26.62 11.96
C GLU A 151 7.97 -25.60 11.16
N SER A 152 7.25 -26.08 10.16
CA SER A 152 6.30 -25.27 9.39
C SER A 152 4.88 -25.73 9.69
N SER A 153 4.06 -24.83 10.21
CA SER A 153 2.63 -25.09 10.39
C SER A 153 1.84 -24.58 9.19
N LYS A 154 0.90 -25.39 8.72
CA LYS A 154 -0.07 -25.04 7.69
C LYS A 154 -1.47 -25.02 8.31
N ASP A 155 -2.11 -23.87 8.20
CA ASP A 155 -3.49 -23.65 8.62
C ASP A 155 -4.37 -23.40 7.41
N GLU A 156 -5.68 -23.60 7.55
CA GLU A 156 -6.65 -23.22 6.51
C GLU A 156 -6.93 -21.71 6.44
N ARG A 157 -6.15 -20.87 7.13
CA ARG A 157 -6.31 -19.41 7.10
C ARG A 157 -5.13 -18.71 6.44
N THR A 158 -5.43 -17.93 5.41
CA THR A 158 -4.64 -16.73 5.10
C THR A 158 -5.53 -15.64 4.50
N LEU A 159 -6.39 -15.02 5.32
CA LEU A 159 -7.09 -13.77 4.95
C LEU A 159 -6.32 -12.52 5.42
N ALA A 160 -5.00 -12.62 5.59
CA ALA A 160 -4.19 -11.46 5.83
C ALA A 160 -4.10 -10.62 4.55
N ARG A 161 -4.39 -9.32 4.66
CA ARG A 161 -4.25 -8.39 3.52
C ARG A 161 -2.79 -8.39 3.02
N HIS A 162 -2.59 -8.67 1.73
CA HIS A 162 -1.26 -8.55 1.11
C HIS A 162 -0.80 -7.11 0.89
N HIS A 163 -1.77 -6.18 0.84
CA HIS A 163 -1.51 -4.78 0.53
C HIS A 163 -2.07 -3.85 1.59
N GLY A 164 -1.27 -2.84 1.89
CA GLY A 164 -1.58 -1.75 2.80
C GLY A 164 -1.35 -0.43 2.09
N ARG A 165 -1.44 0.65 2.86
CA ARG A 165 -1.09 1.98 2.40
C ARG A 165 -0.20 2.66 3.42
N ALA A 166 0.81 3.36 2.94
CA ALA A 166 1.72 4.15 3.76
C ALA A 166 2.13 5.43 3.01
N PRO A 167 2.63 6.45 3.73
CA PRO A 167 3.20 7.64 3.11
C PRO A 167 4.30 7.30 2.10
N VAL A 168 4.49 8.17 1.11
CA VAL A 168 5.61 8.02 0.15
C VAL A 168 6.93 7.98 0.93
N GLY A 169 7.80 7.02 0.59
CA GLY A 169 9.09 6.80 1.28
C GLY A 169 9.06 5.90 2.53
N GLN A 170 7.90 5.61 3.14
CA GLN A 170 7.83 4.76 4.34
C GLN A 170 7.30 3.35 4.08
N PRO A 171 7.87 2.28 4.65
CA PRO A 171 7.32 0.94 4.53
C PRO A 171 5.95 0.84 5.21
N ALA A 172 5.07 -0.01 4.68
CA ALA A 172 3.78 -0.29 5.31
C ALA A 172 3.96 -1.49 6.25
N ILE A 173 4.10 -1.21 7.54
CA ILE A 173 4.29 -2.24 8.58
C ILE A 173 2.94 -2.61 9.16
N TYR A 174 2.70 -3.92 9.31
CA TYR A 174 1.51 -4.41 10.00
C TYR A 174 1.92 -5.43 11.07
N PRO A 175 1.77 -5.09 12.36
CA PRO A 175 1.91 -6.07 13.44
C PRO A 175 0.72 -7.03 13.37
N HIS A 176 0.99 -8.32 13.24
CA HIS A 176 -0.06 -9.34 13.19
C HIS A 176 0.14 -10.35 14.31
N GLN A 177 -0.94 -10.58 15.07
CA GLN A 177 -1.03 -11.69 16.02
C GLN A 177 -1.51 -12.93 15.26
N PHE A 178 -0.69 -13.98 15.28
CA PHE A 178 -1.02 -15.24 14.63
C PHE A 178 -1.92 -16.07 15.55
N VAL A 179 -3.24 -15.93 15.42
CA VAL A 179 -4.21 -16.78 16.12
C VAL A 179 -4.38 -18.09 15.34
N ARG A 180 -4.29 -19.22 16.07
CA ARG A 180 -4.16 -20.58 15.51
C ARG A 180 -5.53 -21.28 15.49
N ASP A 181 -5.93 -21.81 14.34
CA ASP A 181 -7.06 -22.78 14.20
C ASP A 181 -6.50 -24.20 14.04
N ASP A 182 -7.31 -25.21 13.71
CA ASP A 182 -6.83 -26.58 13.43
C ASP A 182 -5.70 -26.58 12.37
N ARG A 183 -4.53 -27.13 12.73
CA ARG A 183 -3.28 -27.05 11.93
C ARG A 183 -2.77 -28.44 11.55
N TYR A 184 -2.03 -28.49 10.46
CA TYR A 184 -1.04 -29.54 10.23
C TYR A 184 0.35 -28.97 10.46
N THR A 185 1.12 -29.59 11.32
CA THR A 185 2.54 -29.28 11.50
C THR A 185 3.37 -30.21 10.63
N LEU A 186 4.19 -29.62 9.75
CA LEU A 186 5.24 -30.28 8.99
C LEU A 186 6.59 -29.95 9.64
N THR A 187 7.29 -30.97 10.11
CA THR A 187 8.68 -30.82 10.57
C THR A 187 9.61 -31.41 9.53
N ALA A 188 10.62 -30.63 9.15
CA ALA A 188 11.55 -30.99 8.10
C ALA A 188 12.99 -30.78 8.57
N ALA A 189 13.83 -31.76 8.27
CA ALA A 189 15.28 -31.68 8.44
C ALA A 189 15.94 -31.56 7.07
N MET A 190 16.78 -30.54 6.90
CA MET A 190 17.51 -30.26 5.67
C MET A 190 19.00 -30.16 5.91
N ARG A 191 19.77 -30.69 4.97
CA ARG A 191 21.21 -30.45 4.88
C ARG A 191 21.47 -29.30 3.93
N SER A 192 22.46 -28.46 4.25
CA SER A 192 22.88 -27.35 3.38
C SER A 192 23.26 -27.78 1.94
N THR A 193 23.56 -29.06 1.70
CA THR A 193 24.14 -29.55 0.44
C THR A 193 23.27 -30.53 -0.34
N GLN A 194 22.34 -31.20 0.35
CA GLN A 194 21.58 -32.34 -0.19
C GLN A 194 20.07 -32.13 -0.11
N GLY A 195 19.60 -31.01 0.45
CA GLY A 195 18.18 -30.73 0.61
C GLY A 195 17.56 -31.52 1.76
N TYR A 196 16.33 -31.99 1.59
CA TYR A 196 15.56 -32.66 2.65
C TYR A 196 16.12 -34.05 2.98
N ILE A 197 16.37 -34.29 4.26
CA ILE A 197 16.82 -35.57 4.82
C ILE A 197 15.62 -36.36 5.35
N ALA A 198 14.74 -35.67 6.09
CA ALA A 198 13.56 -36.27 6.71
C ALA A 198 12.44 -35.25 6.81
N THR A 199 11.22 -35.74 6.68
CA THR A 199 9.99 -34.95 6.85
C THR A 199 8.98 -35.77 7.66
N ARG A 200 8.26 -35.11 8.55
CA ARG A 200 7.18 -35.70 9.35
C ARG A 200 6.01 -34.73 9.41
N ILE A 201 4.81 -35.24 9.13
CA ILE A 201 3.57 -34.46 9.17
C ILE A 201 2.74 -34.98 10.34
N VAL A 202 2.30 -34.07 11.20
CA VAL A 202 1.45 -34.35 12.36
C VAL A 202 0.23 -33.42 12.29
N GLU A 203 -0.94 -33.94 12.65
CA GLU A 203 -2.16 -33.15 12.82
C GLU A 203 -2.13 -32.52 14.22
N GLY A 204 -2.31 -31.20 14.30
CA GLY A 204 -2.14 -30.41 15.51
C GLY A 204 -0.70 -29.94 15.74
N SER A 205 -0.40 -29.56 16.99
CA SER A 205 0.93 -29.10 17.41
C SER A 205 1.87 -30.27 17.68
N MET A 206 3.13 -30.15 17.28
CA MET A 206 4.17 -31.11 17.66
C MET A 206 4.56 -30.93 19.13
N ASP A 207 4.54 -32.02 19.89
CA ASP A 207 5.02 -32.04 21.27
C ASP A 207 6.53 -32.30 21.35
N ALA A 208 7.17 -31.92 22.45
CA ALA A 208 8.61 -32.06 22.65
C ALA A 208 9.09 -33.52 22.49
N TYR A 209 8.29 -34.48 22.95
CA TYR A 209 8.58 -35.91 22.78
C TYR A 209 8.54 -36.34 21.31
N GLN A 210 7.55 -35.87 20.54
CA GLN A 210 7.41 -36.19 19.13
C GLN A 210 8.55 -35.58 18.29
N PHE A 211 9.00 -34.39 18.68
CA PHE A 211 10.16 -33.74 18.07
C PHE A 211 11.46 -34.48 18.39
N PHE A 212 11.67 -34.88 19.64
CA PHE A 212 12.83 -35.68 20.03
C PHE A 212 12.87 -37.01 19.29
N ASP A 213 11.74 -37.70 19.22
CA ASP A 213 11.59 -38.96 18.45
C ASP A 213 11.94 -38.76 16.97
N PHE A 214 11.47 -37.67 16.35
CA PHE A 214 11.84 -37.32 14.98
C PHE A 214 13.36 -37.12 14.83
N ILE A 215 14.02 -36.42 15.76
CA ILE A 215 15.47 -36.24 15.70
C ILE A 215 16.19 -37.58 15.77
N VAL A 216 15.85 -38.43 16.74
CA VAL A 216 16.57 -39.69 16.98
C VAL A 216 16.32 -40.68 15.82
N GLU A 217 15.06 -40.93 15.50
CA GLU A 217 14.67 -42.01 14.58
C GLU A 217 14.78 -41.60 13.11
N ASP A 218 14.45 -40.35 12.78
CA ASP A 218 14.40 -39.93 11.38
C ASP A 218 15.64 -39.13 10.95
N VAL A 219 16.22 -38.31 11.82
CA VAL A 219 17.36 -37.46 11.46
C VAL A 219 18.69 -38.17 11.70
N VAL A 220 18.96 -38.57 12.94
CA VAL A 220 20.24 -39.17 13.34
C VAL A 220 20.43 -40.55 12.72
N ARG A 221 19.39 -41.39 12.76
CA ARG A 221 19.44 -42.73 12.17
C ARG A 221 19.73 -42.70 10.68
N LYS A 222 19.02 -41.86 9.90
CA LYS A 222 19.26 -41.71 8.46
C LYS A 222 20.62 -41.08 8.17
N HIS A 223 21.06 -40.11 8.96
CA HIS A 223 22.39 -39.50 8.83
C HIS A 223 23.53 -40.51 9.11
N SER A 224 23.37 -41.38 10.10
CA SER A 224 24.37 -42.41 10.44
C SER A 224 24.61 -43.40 9.29
N LEU A 225 23.56 -43.76 8.53
CA LEU A 225 23.63 -44.67 7.38
C LEU A 225 24.40 -44.09 6.18
N TYR A 226 24.40 -42.76 6.02
CA TYR A 226 25.19 -42.07 4.99
C TYR A 226 26.66 -41.86 5.37
N SER A 227 27.01 -42.03 6.64
CA SER A 227 28.38 -41.85 7.15
C SER A 227 29.19 -43.15 7.12
N SER A 228 28.52 -44.30 7.03
CA SER A 228 29.12 -45.64 7.04
C SER A 228 29.51 -46.18 5.66
N CYS A 229 29.30 -45.42 4.58
CA CYS A 229 29.88 -45.75 3.27
C CYS A 229 31.28 -45.10 3.20
N PRO A 230 32.38 -45.87 3.19
CA PRO A 230 33.69 -45.30 2.92
C PRO A 230 33.70 -44.69 1.52
N ARG A 231 34.41 -43.57 1.36
CA ARG A 231 34.83 -43.09 0.04
C ARG A 231 35.74 -44.10 -0.65
#